data_AF-A0A2D0N6W3-F1
#
_entry.id   AF-A0A2D0N6W3-F1
#
_cell.length_a   1.000
_cell.length_b   1.000
_cell.length_c   1.000
_cell.angle_alpha   90.00
_cell.angle_beta   90.00
_cell.angle_gamma   90.00
#
_symmetry.space_group_name_H-M   'P 1'
#
loop_
_entity.id
_entity.type
_entity.pdbx_description
1 polymer ?
#
loop_
_entity_poly.entity_id
_entity_poly.type
_entity_poly.pdbx_seq_one_letter_code
_entity_poly.pdbx_strand_id
1 'polypeptide(L)'
;MKLSKRHIIFIIGLLSVYFSFLFFGRRPDFYLILLIGGIGVSLIAFLTILFGKGAGKSKLFWALILLLSVVLLQLAEPLLIRTSFIIYVRANDNHLREINGLLTSHPGTLHIYPDNITTKGMELGDLEIDRLKELRKEVDAYLIIKTDSTIYYGLSGFLDVRHGVSYRFRGKHNPAPHLIHRKLIGNWYY
;
A
#
# COMPACT_ATOMS: atom_id res chain seq x y z
N MET A 1 24.57 20.43 22.87
CA MET A 1 25.04 19.95 21.54
C MET A 1 24.43 20.86 20.48
N LYS A 2 25.21 21.51 19.61
CA LYS A 2 24.64 22.35 18.53
C LYS A 2 24.21 21.47 17.36
N LEU A 3 23.00 21.67 16.84
CA LEU A 3 22.52 20.98 15.64
C LEU A 3 23.28 21.51 14.42
N SER A 4 23.85 20.59 13.63
CA SER A 4 24.51 20.89 12.36
C SER A 4 23.60 20.53 11.20
N LYS A 5 23.90 21.03 10.00
CA LYS A 5 23.17 20.69 8.77
C LYS A 5 23.07 19.17 8.55
N ARG A 6 24.11 18.41 8.91
CA ARG A 6 24.15 16.94 8.77
C ARG A 6 23.10 16.25 9.64
N HIS A 7 22.87 16.77 10.86
CA HIS A 7 21.85 16.25 11.76
C HIS A 7 20.44 16.49 11.20
N ILE A 8 20.21 17.66 10.59
CA ILE A 8 18.92 18.01 9.98
C ILE A 8 18.66 17.08 8.79
N ILE A 9 19.65 16.90 7.90
CA ILE A 9 19.54 15.99 6.75
C ILE A 9 19.27 14.55 7.21
N PHE A 10 19.94 14.09 8.26
CA PHE A 10 19.70 12.78 8.86
C PHE A 10 18.24 12.61 9.32
N ILE A 11 17.71 13.59 10.05
CA ILE A 11 16.31 13.59 10.52
C ILE A 11 15.34 13.61 9.35
N ILE A 12 15.58 14.43 8.32
CA ILE A 12 14.73 14.47 7.12
C ILE A 12 14.70 13.09 6.45
N GLY A 13 15.85 12.45 6.27
CA GLY A 13 15.91 11.10 5.71
C GLY A 13 15.11 10.09 6.54
N LEU A 14 15.20 10.16 7.87
CA LEU A 14 14.42 9.29 8.76
C LEU A 14 12.92 9.55 8.58
N LEU A 15 12.49 10.80 8.59
CA LEU A 15 11.08 11.15 8.39
C LEU A 15 10.58 10.72 7.00
N SER A 16 11.40 10.83 5.95
CA SER A 16 11.05 10.32 4.62
C SER A 16 10.78 8.81 4.62
N VAL A 17 11.56 8.03 5.38
CA VAL A 17 11.31 6.59 5.57
C VAL A 17 9.96 6.37 6.24
N TYR A 18 9.63 7.09 7.31
CA TYR A 18 8.34 6.95 7.98
C TYR A 18 7.18 7.33 7.06
N PHE A 19 7.27 8.47 6.39
CA PHE A 19 6.20 8.94 5.51
C PHE A 19 6.01 8.06 4.28
N SER A 20 7.04 7.34 3.82
CA SER A 20 6.92 6.42 2.69
C SER A 20 5.75 5.45 2.88
N PHE A 21 5.57 4.90 4.08
CA PHE A 21 4.54 3.90 4.38
C PHE A 21 3.10 4.41 4.23
N LEU A 22 2.87 5.73 4.27
CA LEU A 22 1.55 6.33 3.97
C LEU A 22 1.18 6.24 2.48
N PHE A 23 2.14 5.96 1.61
CA PHE A 23 1.92 5.80 0.18
C PHE A 23 1.87 4.34 -0.27
N PHE A 24 2.10 3.39 0.66
CA PHE A 24 2.17 1.96 0.39
C PHE A 24 0.97 1.41 -0.39
N GLY A 25 -0.25 1.76 0.01
CA GLY A 25 -1.48 1.28 -0.64
C GLY A 25 -2.00 2.18 -1.78
N ARG A 26 -1.29 3.25 -2.15
CA ARG A 26 -1.75 4.23 -3.14
C ARG A 26 -0.83 4.39 -4.34
N ARG A 27 0.48 4.43 -4.10
CA ARG A 27 1.51 4.69 -5.11
C ARG A 27 2.77 3.91 -4.72
N PRO A 28 2.84 2.61 -5.05
CA PRO A 28 3.94 1.75 -4.62
C PRO A 28 5.30 2.27 -5.11
N ASP A 29 5.36 2.84 -6.32
CA ASP A 29 6.59 3.43 -6.86
C ASP A 29 7.07 4.61 -6.01
N PHE A 30 6.15 5.49 -5.62
CA PHE A 30 6.48 6.65 -4.80
C PHE A 30 6.88 6.24 -3.37
N TYR A 31 6.22 5.22 -2.81
CA TYR A 31 6.65 4.57 -1.57
C TYR A 31 8.10 4.10 -1.68
N LEU A 32 8.45 3.37 -2.74
CA LEU A 32 9.77 2.80 -2.92
C LEU A 32 10.85 3.88 -3.09
N ILE A 33 10.56 4.93 -3.89
CA ILE A 33 11.46 6.08 -4.07
C ILE A 33 11.71 6.78 -2.73
N LEU A 34 10.66 7.07 -1.95
CA LEU A 34 10.80 7.73 -0.64
C LEU A 34 11.53 6.85 0.37
N LEU A 35 11.26 5.54 0.38
CA LEU A 35 11.89 4.60 1.30
C LEU A 35 13.39 4.47 1.00
N ILE A 36 13.75 4.12 -0.23
CA ILE A 36 15.16 3.93 -0.63
C ILE A 36 15.91 5.26 -0.54
N GLY A 37 15.31 6.34 -1.03
CA GLY A 37 15.89 7.68 -0.94
C GLY A 37 16.10 8.13 0.50
N GLY A 38 15.11 7.92 1.36
CA GLY A 38 15.19 8.21 2.80
C GLY A 38 16.29 7.42 3.49
N ILE A 39 16.36 6.10 3.26
CA ILE A 39 17.42 5.23 3.78
C ILE A 39 18.80 5.72 3.32
N GLY A 40 18.97 6.00 2.02
CA GLY A 40 20.22 6.47 1.46
C GLY A 40 20.68 7.80 2.05
N VAL A 41 19.78 8.78 2.13
CA VAL A 41 20.06 10.10 2.72
C VAL A 41 20.41 9.97 4.20
N SER A 42 19.65 9.19 4.98
CA SER A 42 19.94 8.93 6.39
C SER A 42 21.27 8.24 6.57
N LEU A 43 21.59 7.22 5.76
CA LEU A 43 22.85 6.48 5.86
C LEU A 43 24.04 7.40 5.59
N ILE A 44 24.03 8.15 4.48
CA ILE A 44 25.12 9.07 4.13
C ILE A 44 25.28 10.13 5.24
N ALA A 45 24.18 10.75 5.68
CA ALA A 45 24.22 11.74 6.74
C ALA A 45 24.77 11.15 8.05
N PHE A 46 24.33 9.95 8.43
CA PHE A 46 24.82 9.25 9.62
C PHE A 46 26.32 8.94 9.55
N LEU A 47 26.82 8.45 8.41
CA LEU A 47 28.25 8.22 8.20
C LEU A 47 29.05 9.51 8.34
N THR A 48 28.56 10.65 7.81
CA THR A 48 29.24 11.94 7.98
C THR A 48 29.24 12.46 9.41
N ILE A 49 28.29 12.03 10.24
CA ILE A 49 28.26 12.31 11.69
C ILE A 49 29.28 11.41 12.41
N LEU A 50 29.29 10.11 12.07
CA LEU A 50 30.15 9.11 12.70
C LEU A 50 31.64 9.36 12.42
N PHE A 51 32.01 9.69 11.18
CA PHE A 51 33.39 9.97 10.78
C PHE A 51 33.78 11.45 10.89
N GLY A 52 32.85 12.33 11.29
CA GLY A 52 33.13 13.74 11.51
C GLY A 52 34.05 14.00 12.72
N LYS A 53 34.62 15.22 12.78
CA LYS A 53 35.49 15.71 13.87
C LYS A 53 34.74 15.99 15.20
N GLY A 54 33.60 15.35 15.43
CA GLY A 54 32.77 15.54 16.63
C GLY A 54 33.25 14.71 17.83
N ALA A 55 32.87 15.14 19.03
CA ALA A 55 33.11 14.39 20.27
C ALA A 55 32.40 13.02 20.26
N GLY A 56 33.03 11.99 20.83
CA GLY A 56 32.48 10.63 20.87
C GLY A 56 31.08 10.55 21.49
N LYS A 57 30.80 11.34 22.53
CA LYS A 57 29.47 11.44 23.16
C LYS A 57 28.37 11.85 22.18
N SER A 58 28.66 12.77 21.26
CA SER A 58 27.69 13.21 20.24
C SER A 58 27.42 12.11 19.23
N LYS A 59 28.45 11.36 18.82
CA LYS A 59 28.31 10.21 17.90
C LYS A 59 27.45 9.11 18.52
N LEU A 60 27.69 8.78 19.79
CA LEU A 60 26.91 7.80 20.54
C LEU A 60 25.44 8.21 20.65
N PHE A 61 25.16 9.49 20.93
CA PHE A 61 23.80 10.01 20.99
C PHE A 61 23.04 9.83 19.66
N TRP A 62 23.67 10.16 18.53
CA TRP A 62 23.05 9.98 17.21
C TRP A 62 22.88 8.50 16.82
N ALA A 63 23.80 7.62 17.24
CA ALA A 63 23.63 6.18 17.07
C ALA A 63 22.42 5.66 17.86
N LEU A 64 22.22 6.17 19.08
CA LEU A 64 21.03 5.88 19.90
C LEU A 64 19.73 6.37 19.24
N ILE A 65 19.75 7.57 18.65
CA ILE A 65 18.60 8.07 17.87
C ILE A 65 18.30 7.13 16.70
N LEU A 66 19.30 6.74 15.92
CA LEU A 66 19.12 5.81 14.80
C LEU A 66 18.48 4.50 15.28
N LEU A 67 19.03 3.91 16.35
CA LEU A 67 18.51 2.66 16.93
C LEU A 67 17.05 2.81 17.38
N LEU A 68 16.74 3.89 18.11
CA LEU A 68 15.38 4.18 18.56
C LEU A 68 14.43 4.39 17.37
N SER A 69 14.88 5.07 16.32
CA SER A 69 14.09 5.27 15.10
C SER A 69 13.80 3.96 14.37
N VAL A 70 14.69 2.97 14.40
CA VAL A 70 14.42 1.64 13.83
C VAL A 70 13.34 0.92 14.63
N VAL A 71 13.44 0.93 15.98
CA VAL A 71 12.43 0.31 16.86
C VAL A 71 11.06 0.97 16.69
N LEU A 72 11.01 2.30 16.71
CA LEU A 72 9.77 3.05 16.49
C LEU A 72 9.17 2.78 15.11
N LEU A 73 10.01 2.60 14.08
CA LEU A 73 9.53 2.31 12.73
C LEU A 73 8.84 0.94 12.68
N GLN A 74 9.41 -0.09 13.32
CA GLN A 74 8.79 -1.42 13.39
C GLN A 74 7.40 -1.40 14.04
N LEU A 75 7.20 -0.54 15.05
CA LEU A 75 5.91 -0.37 15.72
C LEU A 75 4.93 0.48 14.90
N ALA A 76 5.43 1.51 14.21
CA ALA A 76 4.60 2.45 13.44
C ALA A 76 4.22 1.91 12.06
N GLU A 77 5.07 1.08 11.44
CA GLU A 77 4.89 0.57 10.08
C GLU A 77 3.52 -0.08 9.86
N PRO A 78 3.05 -1.05 10.69
CA PRO A 78 1.74 -1.65 10.50
C PRO A 78 0.59 -0.64 10.55
N LEU A 79 0.70 0.37 11.42
CA LEU A 79 -0.31 1.42 11.57
C LEU A 79 -0.33 2.37 10.37
N LEU A 80 0.85 2.76 9.87
CA LEU A 80 0.99 3.64 8.71
C LEU A 80 0.52 2.95 7.42
N ILE A 81 0.87 1.68 7.23
CA ILE A 81 0.38 0.86 6.11
C ILE A 81 -1.15 0.75 6.16
N ARG A 82 -1.72 0.41 7.33
CA ARG A 82 -3.18 0.36 7.51
C ARG A 82 -3.85 1.69 7.16
N THR A 83 -3.26 2.80 7.62
CA THR A 83 -3.74 4.15 7.33
C THR A 83 -3.68 4.44 5.83
N SER A 84 -2.63 4.02 5.14
CA SER A 84 -2.50 4.14 3.68
C SER A 84 -3.67 3.50 2.94
N PHE A 85 -4.06 2.27 3.32
CA PHE A 85 -5.22 1.59 2.72
C PHE A 85 -6.55 2.25 3.08
N ILE A 86 -6.71 2.74 4.31
CA ILE A 86 -7.94 3.47 4.69
C ILE A 86 -8.10 4.73 3.84
N ILE A 87 -7.01 5.47 3.62
CA ILE A 87 -7.03 6.65 2.74
C ILE A 87 -7.37 6.24 1.32
N TYR A 88 -6.75 5.16 0.80
CA TYR A 88 -7.07 4.63 -0.52
C TYR A 88 -8.56 4.31 -0.69
N VAL A 89 -9.14 3.55 0.25
CA VAL A 89 -10.56 3.16 0.20
C VAL A 89 -11.47 4.39 0.25
N ARG A 90 -11.16 5.36 1.12
CA ARG A 90 -11.95 6.59 1.22
C ARG A 90 -11.85 7.46 -0.03
N ALA A 91 -10.66 7.56 -0.62
CA ALA A 91 -10.44 8.33 -1.83
C ALA A 91 -11.17 7.74 -3.06
N ASN A 92 -11.40 6.43 -3.05
CA ASN A 92 -12.02 5.69 -4.16
C ASN A 92 -13.41 5.14 -3.84
N ASP A 93 -14.05 5.57 -2.74
CA ASP A 93 -15.28 4.95 -2.23
C ASP A 93 -16.41 4.91 -3.27
N ASN A 94 -16.59 5.99 -4.03
CA ASN A 94 -17.62 6.05 -5.09
C ASN A 94 -17.36 5.02 -6.19
N HIS A 95 -16.14 4.98 -6.74
CA HIS A 95 -15.78 4.02 -7.80
C HIS A 95 -15.82 2.58 -7.29
N LEU A 96 -15.33 2.32 -6.07
CA LEU A 96 -15.36 0.98 -5.46
C LEU A 96 -16.79 0.51 -5.21
N ARG A 97 -17.71 1.41 -4.81
CA ARG A 97 -19.14 1.10 -4.69
C ARG A 97 -19.77 0.80 -6.05
N GLU A 98 -19.42 1.55 -7.08
CA GLU A 98 -19.92 1.32 -8.44
C GLU A 98 -19.48 -0.06 -8.97
N ILE A 99 -18.18 -0.38 -8.88
CA ILE A 99 -17.65 -1.70 -9.25
C ILE A 99 -18.36 -2.79 -8.44
N ASN A 100 -18.45 -2.64 -7.12
CA ASN A 100 -19.12 -3.62 -6.27
C ASN A 100 -20.60 -3.79 -6.65
N GLY A 101 -21.30 -2.71 -7.00
CA GLY A 101 -22.70 -2.77 -7.47
C GLY A 101 -22.84 -3.57 -8.76
N LEU A 102 -22.00 -3.31 -9.76
CA LEU A 102 -21.97 -4.04 -11.03
C LEU A 102 -21.64 -5.53 -10.85
N LEU A 103 -20.73 -5.86 -9.94
CA LEU A 103 -20.25 -7.22 -9.76
C LEU A 103 -21.11 -8.07 -8.83
N THR A 104 -21.81 -7.47 -7.87
CA THR A 104 -22.66 -8.20 -6.91
C THR A 104 -24.04 -8.55 -7.47
N SER A 105 -24.50 -7.85 -8.51
CA SER A 105 -25.75 -8.17 -9.22
C SER A 105 -25.64 -9.45 -10.05
N HIS A 106 -24.42 -9.89 -10.38
CA HIS A 106 -24.17 -11.03 -11.25
C HIS A 106 -23.58 -12.23 -10.47
N PRO A 107 -24.18 -13.43 -10.53
CA PRO A 107 -23.58 -14.65 -9.99
C PRO A 107 -22.33 -15.07 -10.79
N GLY A 108 -21.47 -15.91 -10.22
CA GLY A 108 -20.29 -16.46 -10.92
C GLY A 108 -18.99 -15.75 -10.58
N THR A 109 -17.91 -16.12 -11.28
CA THR A 109 -16.56 -15.60 -11.00
C THR A 109 -16.05 -14.72 -12.14
N LEU A 110 -15.34 -13.66 -11.79
CA LEU A 110 -14.75 -12.71 -12.74
C LEU A 110 -13.30 -12.43 -12.37
N HIS A 111 -12.43 -12.40 -13.37
CA HIS A 111 -11.06 -11.95 -13.24
C HIS A 111 -10.82 -10.84 -14.25
N ILE A 112 -10.55 -9.63 -13.77
CA ILE A 112 -10.21 -8.47 -14.59
C ILE A 112 -8.72 -8.22 -14.43
N TYR A 113 -7.98 -8.42 -15.52
CA TYR A 113 -6.58 -8.07 -15.68
C TYR A 113 -6.44 -6.83 -16.59
N PRO A 114 -5.24 -6.24 -16.73
CA PRO A 114 -5.06 -5.06 -17.58
C PRO A 114 -5.49 -5.28 -19.03
N ASP A 115 -5.19 -6.47 -19.57
CA ASP A 115 -5.37 -6.79 -21.00
C ASP A 115 -6.48 -7.81 -21.27
N ASN A 116 -7.05 -8.41 -20.23
CA ASN A 116 -8.00 -9.51 -20.37
C ASN A 116 -9.06 -9.51 -19.27
N ILE A 117 -10.25 -9.96 -19.62
CA ILE A 117 -11.32 -10.26 -18.68
C ILE A 117 -11.75 -11.70 -18.90
N THR A 118 -11.73 -12.48 -17.83
CA THR A 118 -12.19 -13.88 -17.84
C THR A 118 -13.40 -14.01 -16.94
N THR A 119 -14.52 -14.44 -17.52
CA THR A 119 -15.75 -14.77 -16.80
C THR A 119 -15.93 -16.28 -16.74
N LYS A 120 -16.52 -16.76 -15.64
CA LYS A 120 -17.02 -18.14 -15.54
C LYS A 120 -18.36 -18.14 -14.82
N GLY A 121 -19.42 -18.46 -15.56
CA GLY A 121 -20.79 -18.44 -15.06
C GLY A 121 -21.32 -17.03 -14.76
N MET A 122 -20.67 -15.99 -15.29
CA MET A 122 -21.07 -14.60 -15.18
C MET A 122 -21.30 -14.03 -16.59
N GLU A 123 -22.47 -13.48 -16.82
CA GLU A 123 -22.81 -12.74 -18.04
C GLU A 123 -22.72 -11.25 -17.73
N LEU A 124 -21.97 -10.51 -18.55
CA LEU A 124 -21.83 -9.05 -18.48
C LEU A 124 -22.02 -8.50 -19.88
N GLY A 125 -22.71 -7.36 -20.00
CA GLY A 125 -22.80 -6.64 -21.27
C GLY A 125 -21.49 -5.95 -21.64
N ASP A 126 -21.28 -5.67 -22.93
CA ASP A 126 -20.06 -4.99 -23.41
C ASP A 126 -19.86 -3.62 -22.75
N LEU A 127 -20.94 -2.86 -22.52
CA LEU A 127 -20.89 -1.58 -21.82
C LEU A 127 -20.44 -1.71 -20.37
N GLU A 128 -20.86 -2.76 -19.66
CA GLU A 128 -20.44 -3.02 -18.28
C GLU A 128 -18.98 -3.43 -18.24
N ILE A 129 -18.54 -4.24 -19.19
CA ILE A 129 -17.14 -4.64 -19.35
C ILE A 129 -16.25 -3.42 -19.55
N ASP A 130 -16.63 -2.51 -20.45
CA ASP A 130 -15.84 -1.32 -20.73
C ASP A 130 -15.82 -0.36 -19.54
N ARG A 131 -16.96 -0.18 -18.86
CA ARG A 131 -17.04 0.61 -17.62
C ARG A 131 -16.20 0.00 -16.50
N LEU A 132 -16.19 -1.32 -16.35
CA LEU A 132 -15.34 -2.01 -15.36
C LEU A 132 -13.85 -1.84 -15.66
N LYS A 133 -13.43 -1.86 -16.94
CA LYS A 133 -12.04 -1.58 -17.33
C LYS A 133 -11.63 -0.15 -17.00
N GLU A 134 -12.52 0.81 -17.24
CA GLU A 134 -12.31 2.22 -16.89
C GLU A 134 -12.19 2.40 -15.38
N LEU A 135 -13.20 1.94 -14.63
CA LEU A 135 -13.22 2.02 -13.17
C LEU A 135 -11.99 1.35 -12.54
N ARG A 136 -11.53 0.21 -13.07
CA ARG A 136 -10.29 -0.45 -12.64
C ARG A 136 -9.09 0.51 -12.72
N LYS A 137 -8.97 1.25 -13.82
CA LYS A 137 -7.88 2.23 -14.02
C LYS A 137 -8.05 3.42 -13.09
N GLU A 138 -9.27 3.92 -12.89
CA GLU A 138 -9.56 5.04 -12.00
C GLU A 138 -9.20 4.74 -10.54
N VAL A 139 -9.47 3.51 -10.07
CA VAL A 139 -9.08 3.07 -8.72
C VAL A 139 -7.63 2.56 -8.65
N ASP A 140 -6.88 2.62 -9.75
CA ASP A 140 -5.49 2.15 -9.86
C ASP A 140 -5.29 0.70 -9.35
N ALA A 141 -6.26 -0.18 -9.65
CA ALA A 141 -6.15 -1.60 -9.33
C ALA A 141 -5.50 -2.34 -10.51
N TYR A 142 -4.40 -3.06 -10.29
CA TYR A 142 -3.79 -3.87 -11.35
C TYR A 142 -4.62 -5.12 -11.68
N LEU A 143 -5.46 -5.60 -10.75
CA LEU A 143 -6.46 -6.61 -11.02
C LEU A 143 -7.69 -6.48 -10.11
N ILE A 144 -8.81 -7.03 -10.58
CA ILE A 144 -10.03 -7.21 -9.77
C ILE A 144 -10.46 -8.67 -9.91
N ILE A 145 -10.67 -9.36 -8.79
CA ILE A 145 -11.16 -10.74 -8.77
C ILE A 145 -12.45 -10.77 -8.00
N LYS A 146 -13.48 -11.38 -8.58
CA LYS A 146 -14.78 -11.61 -7.93
C LYS A 146 -15.07 -13.09 -7.85
N THR A 147 -15.54 -13.50 -6.68
CA THR A 147 -16.14 -14.79 -6.37
C THR A 147 -17.57 -14.59 -5.88
N ASP A 148 -18.31 -15.65 -5.57
CA ASP A 148 -19.69 -15.54 -5.09
C ASP A 148 -19.87 -14.83 -3.75
N SER A 149 -18.77 -14.63 -3.00
CA SER A 149 -18.83 -14.00 -1.67
C SER A 149 -17.79 -12.91 -1.46
N THR A 150 -16.90 -12.66 -2.42
CA THR A 150 -15.77 -11.74 -2.22
C THR A 150 -15.36 -11.05 -3.52
N ILE A 151 -15.08 -9.74 -3.44
CA ILE A 151 -14.38 -8.99 -4.47
C ILE A 151 -13.04 -8.54 -3.89
N TYR A 152 -11.97 -8.86 -4.59
CA TYR A 152 -10.60 -8.49 -4.25
C TYR A 152 -10.05 -7.51 -5.27
N TYR A 153 -9.49 -6.42 -4.79
CA TYR A 153 -8.83 -5.37 -5.55
C TYR A 153 -7.33 -5.46 -5.30
N GLY A 154 -6.56 -5.89 -6.30
CA GLY A 154 -5.11 -5.91 -6.25
C GLY A 154 -4.54 -4.52 -6.54
N LEU A 155 -3.80 -3.94 -5.60
CA LEU A 155 -3.23 -2.58 -5.73
C LEU A 155 -1.73 -2.61 -6.02
N SER A 156 -1.03 -3.56 -5.42
CA SER A 156 0.38 -3.78 -5.71
C SER A 156 0.76 -5.23 -5.51
N GLY A 157 1.88 -5.62 -6.12
CA GLY A 157 2.46 -6.93 -5.93
C GLY A 157 3.94 -6.91 -6.26
N PHE A 158 4.75 -7.54 -5.42
CA PHE A 158 6.17 -7.74 -5.68
C PHE A 158 6.54 -9.17 -5.29
N LEU A 159 7.18 -9.89 -6.22
CA LEU A 159 7.43 -11.33 -6.11
C LEU A 159 6.12 -12.09 -5.75
N ASP A 160 6.12 -12.79 -4.63
CA ASP A 160 5.02 -13.64 -4.14
C ASP A 160 4.07 -12.92 -3.16
N VAL A 161 4.29 -11.62 -2.90
CA VAL A 161 3.42 -10.85 -2.01
C VAL A 161 2.50 -9.97 -2.85
N ARG A 162 1.19 -10.15 -2.66
CA ARG A 162 0.16 -9.28 -3.22
C ARG A 162 -0.50 -8.47 -2.11
N HIS A 163 -0.73 -7.20 -2.40
CA HIS A 163 -1.43 -6.29 -1.51
C HIS A 163 -2.69 -5.78 -2.18
N GLY A 164 -3.76 -5.71 -1.40
CA GLY A 164 -5.05 -5.36 -1.92
C GLY A 164 -6.09 -5.12 -0.84
N VAL A 165 -7.29 -4.78 -1.30
CA VAL A 165 -8.48 -4.60 -0.47
C VAL A 165 -9.47 -5.66 -0.86
N SER A 166 -10.08 -6.32 0.13
CA SER A 166 -11.15 -7.29 -0.11
C SER A 166 -12.46 -6.80 0.48
N TYR A 167 -13.56 -7.08 -0.22
CA TYR A 167 -14.92 -6.83 0.20
C TYR A 167 -15.64 -8.16 0.25
N ARG A 168 -16.17 -8.53 1.41
CA ARG A 168 -16.99 -9.74 1.57
C ARG A 168 -18.47 -9.36 1.54
N PHE A 169 -19.26 -10.16 0.85
CA PHE A 169 -20.72 -10.06 0.81
C PHE A 169 -21.34 -11.43 1.06
N ARG A 170 -22.51 -11.44 1.68
CA ARG A 170 -23.36 -12.62 1.83
C ARG A 170 -24.64 -12.35 1.04
N GLY A 171 -24.81 -13.01 -0.11
CA GLY A 171 -25.98 -12.83 -0.98
C GLY A 171 -26.02 -11.46 -1.69
N LYS A 172 -27.23 -10.98 -2.04
CA LYS A 172 -27.46 -9.70 -2.75
C LYS A 172 -27.36 -8.45 -1.86
N HIS A 173 -26.73 -8.54 -0.69
CA HIS A 173 -26.65 -7.41 0.24
C HIS A 173 -25.33 -6.65 0.09
N ASN A 174 -25.48 -5.32 0.07
CA ASN A 174 -24.44 -4.31 -0.13
C ASN A 174 -23.20 -4.63 0.72
N PRO A 175 -21.98 -4.71 0.14
CA PRO A 175 -20.81 -5.12 0.89
C PRO A 175 -20.49 -4.09 1.97
N ALA A 176 -20.58 -4.50 3.24
CA ALA A 176 -19.99 -3.73 4.32
C ALA A 176 -18.45 -3.78 4.13
N PRO A 177 -17.74 -2.64 4.22
CA PRO A 177 -16.29 -2.61 4.10
C PRO A 177 -15.65 -3.33 5.28
N HIS A 178 -15.47 -4.64 5.16
CA HIS A 178 -14.58 -5.38 6.02
C HIS A 178 -13.17 -5.18 5.47
N LEU A 179 -12.45 -4.19 6.01
CA LEU A 179 -11.01 -4.01 5.78
C LEU A 179 -10.25 -5.24 6.31
N ILE A 180 -10.25 -6.34 5.54
CA ILE A 180 -9.46 -7.52 5.84
C ILE A 180 -8.11 -7.30 5.16
N HIS A 181 -7.18 -6.76 5.93
CA HIS A 181 -5.76 -6.75 5.57
C HIS A 181 -5.23 -8.17 5.70
N ARG A 182 -5.22 -8.95 4.61
CA ARG A 182 -4.51 -10.22 4.56
C ARG A 182 -3.18 -10.01 3.87
N LYS A 183 -2.09 -10.23 4.62
CA LYS A 183 -0.83 -10.67 4.02
C LYS A 183 -1.11 -12.04 3.42
N LEU A 184 -1.30 -12.12 2.12
CA LEU A 184 -1.39 -13.41 1.42
C LEU A 184 0.04 -13.95 1.36
N ILE A 185 0.33 -14.98 2.17
CA ILE A 185 1.61 -15.69 2.15
C ILE A 185 1.43 -16.90 1.25
N GLY A 186 2.26 -17.00 0.21
CA GLY A 186 2.25 -18.11 -0.74
C GLY A 186 1.27 -17.92 -1.89
N ASN A 187 1.51 -18.68 -2.97
CA ASN A 187 0.90 -18.64 -4.30
C ASN A 187 -0.63 -18.83 -4.41
N TRP A 188 -1.43 -18.41 -3.43
CA TRP A 188 -2.86 -18.72 -3.40
C TRP A 188 -3.77 -17.51 -3.13
N TYR A 189 -4.71 -17.39 -4.07
CA TYR A 189 -5.88 -16.52 -4.14
C TYR A 189 -6.79 -16.64 -2.91
N TYR A 190 -7.17 -15.50 -2.28
CA TYR A 190 -8.47 -15.25 -1.62
C TYR A 190 -8.66 -13.75 -1.33
#